data_AF-A0A8T0DFL2-F1
#
_entry.id   AF-A0A8T0DFL2-F1
#
_cell.length_a   1.000
_cell.length_b   1.000
_cell.length_c   1.000
_cell.angle_alpha   90.00
_cell.angle_beta   90.00
_cell.angle_gamma   90.00
#
_symmetry.space_group_name_H-M   'P 1'
#
loop_
_entity.id
_entity.type
_entity.pdbx_description
1 polymer ?
#
loop_
_entity_poly.entity_id
_entity_poly.type
_entity_poly.pdbx_seq_one_letter_code
_entity_poly.pdbx_strand_id
1 'polypeptide(L)'
;MHGGVCVACKHNTEGPNCDQCVAGYTRNPLVPMGSAYACRDCRCHPIGSTANKPCDRKTGQCPCKPGVTGQACNRCQEGYKQTRLSEQPCIKGICFHFGV
;
A
#
# COMPACT_ATOMS: atom_id res chain seq x y z
N MET A 1 9.13 4.95 -38.27
CA MET A 1 9.38 4.53 -36.87
C MET A 1 8.22 3.63 -36.46
N HIS A 2 8.46 2.35 -36.19
CA HIS A 2 7.40 1.43 -35.76
C HIS A 2 7.33 1.46 -34.23
N GLY A 3 6.51 2.37 -33.68
CA GLY A 3 6.14 2.34 -32.27
C GLY A 3 4.86 1.52 -32.11
N GLY A 4 4.98 0.30 -31.56
CA GLY A 4 3.83 -0.52 -31.20
C GLY A 4 3.36 -0.19 -29.78
N VAL A 5 2.04 -0.26 -29.55
CA VAL A 5 1.44 -0.18 -28.23
C VAL A 5 0.85 -1.54 -27.89
N CYS A 6 1.24 -2.08 -26.74
CA CYS A 6 0.65 -3.32 -26.23
C CYS A 6 -0.82 -3.07 -25.86
N VAL A 7 -1.70 -3.96 -26.30
CA VAL A 7 -3.11 -3.99 -25.91
C VAL A 7 -3.39 -5.22 -25.07
N ALA A 8 -4.31 -5.11 -24.10
CA ALA A 8 -4.69 -6.20 -23.18
C ALA A 8 -3.50 -6.80 -22.41
N CYS A 9 -2.84 -5.97 -21.60
CA CYS A 9 -1.74 -6.39 -20.72
C CYS A 9 -2.16 -7.54 -19.79
N LYS A 10 -1.27 -8.53 -19.62
CA LYS A 10 -1.46 -9.68 -18.72
C LYS A 10 -0.74 -9.46 -17.39
N HIS A 11 -0.91 -10.38 -16.43
CA HIS A 11 -0.13 -10.40 -15.17
C HIS A 11 -0.25 -9.12 -14.32
N ASN A 12 -1.43 -8.49 -14.33
CA ASN A 12 -1.70 -7.25 -13.59
C ASN A 12 -0.74 -6.11 -13.95
N THR A 13 -0.32 -6.06 -15.22
CA THR A 13 0.47 -4.96 -15.78
C THR A 13 -0.40 -3.99 -16.57
N GLU A 14 0.10 -2.76 -16.75
CA GLU A 14 -0.50 -1.69 -17.53
C GLU A 14 0.59 -0.81 -18.16
N GLY A 15 0.15 0.18 -18.95
CA GLY A 15 1.02 1.07 -19.70
C GLY A 15 1.19 0.65 -21.16
N PRO A 16 1.79 1.51 -21.99
CA PRO A 16 1.91 1.27 -23.43
C PRO A 16 2.81 0.07 -23.76
N ASN A 17 3.68 -0.33 -22.82
CA ASN A 17 4.57 -1.48 -22.95
C ASN A 17 4.32 -2.57 -21.89
N CYS A 18 3.20 -2.50 -21.15
CA CYS A 18 2.90 -3.40 -20.04
C CYS A 18 4.04 -3.52 -19.00
N ASP A 19 4.72 -2.41 -18.74
CA ASP A 19 5.94 -2.31 -17.90
C ASP A 19 5.67 -1.74 -16.50
N GLN A 20 4.40 -1.49 -16.18
CA GLN A 20 3.96 -0.96 -14.90
C GLN A 20 2.92 -1.90 -14.29
N CYS A 21 2.83 -1.96 -12.97
CA CYS A 21 1.74 -2.69 -12.32
C CYS A 21 0.47 -1.85 -12.25
N VAL A 22 -0.69 -2.50 -12.41
CA VAL A 22 -2.01 -1.86 -12.23
C VAL A 22 -2.17 -1.31 -10.81
N ALA A 23 -3.12 -0.37 -10.64
CA ALA A 23 -3.45 0.15 -9.32
C ALA A 23 -3.82 -0.97 -8.33
N GLY A 24 -3.26 -0.91 -7.12
CA GLY A 24 -3.43 -1.96 -6.10
C GLY A 24 -2.42 -3.10 -6.19
N TYR A 25 -1.46 -3.04 -7.12
CA TYR A 25 -0.35 -3.97 -7.22
C TYR A 25 1.00 -3.25 -7.08
N THR A 26 1.98 -3.98 -6.55
CA THR A 26 3.36 -3.51 -6.37
C THR A 26 4.34 -4.38 -7.16
N ARG A 27 5.43 -3.76 -7.62
CA ARG A 27 6.49 -4.42 -8.36
C ARG A 27 7.26 -5.40 -7.45
N ASN A 28 7.39 -6.64 -7.90
CA ASN A 28 8.34 -7.60 -7.33
C ASN A 28 9.70 -7.48 -8.05
N PRO A 29 10.77 -7.01 -7.39
CA PRO A 29 12.08 -6.83 -8.02
C PRO A 29 12.83 -8.15 -8.24
N LEU A 30 12.40 -9.25 -7.60
CA LEU A 30 13.06 -10.55 -7.69
C LEU A 30 12.69 -11.32 -8.97
N VAL A 31 11.71 -10.83 -9.75
CA VAL A 31 11.23 -11.51 -10.95
C VAL A 31 11.16 -10.56 -12.16
N PRO A 32 11.29 -11.08 -13.39
CA PRO A 32 11.13 -10.29 -14.62
C PRO A 32 9.70 -9.75 -14.78
N MET A 33 9.54 -8.58 -15.43
CA MET A 33 8.21 -7.95 -15.61
C MET A 33 7.20 -8.80 -16.38
N GLY A 34 7.65 -9.63 -17.33
CA GLY A 34 6.77 -10.52 -18.08
C GLY A 34 6.22 -11.71 -17.29
N SER A 35 6.66 -11.92 -16.05
CA SER A 35 6.23 -13.04 -15.20
C SER A 35 4.85 -12.79 -14.57
N ALA A 36 4.09 -13.88 -14.34
CA ALA A 36 2.83 -13.84 -13.62
C ALA A 36 2.95 -13.28 -12.18
N TYR A 37 4.14 -13.35 -11.58
CA TYR A 37 4.42 -12.91 -10.21
C TYR A 37 5.09 -11.53 -10.14
N ALA A 38 5.19 -10.83 -11.28
CA ALA A 38 5.91 -9.57 -11.35
C ALA A 38 5.18 -8.41 -10.68
N CYS A 39 3.85 -8.49 -10.63
CA CYS A 39 2.98 -7.58 -9.90
C CYS A 39 2.28 -8.36 -8.79
N ARG A 40 2.54 -7.97 -7.54
CA ARG A 40 1.97 -8.58 -6.33
C ARG A 40 0.85 -7.71 -5.79
N ASP A 41 -0.22 -8.35 -5.30
CA ASP A 41 -1.33 -7.66 -4.66
C ASP A 41 -0.85 -6.86 -3.44
N CYS A 42 -1.40 -5.67 -3.28
CA CYS A 42 -1.19 -4.88 -2.08
C CYS A 42 -2.12 -5.33 -0.97
N ARG A 43 -1.53 -5.79 0.13
CA ARG A 43 -2.24 -6.27 1.31
C ARG A 43 -2.50 -5.15 2.31
N CYS A 44 -3.08 -4.04 1.84
CA CYS A 44 -3.41 -2.91 2.69
C CYS A 44 -4.47 -3.31 3.73
N HIS A 45 -4.21 -3.03 5.00
CA HIS A 45 -5.13 -3.35 6.08
C HIS A 45 -6.39 -2.50 5.94
N PRO A 46 -7.60 -3.09 5.88
CA PRO A 46 -8.82 -2.38 5.49
C PRO A 46 -9.22 -1.26 6.47
N ILE A 47 -8.91 -1.44 7.76
CA ILE A 47 -9.21 -0.46 8.80
C ILE A 47 -8.08 0.58 8.94
N GLY A 48 -6.83 0.14 8.76
CA GLY A 48 -5.64 0.94 9.04
C GLY A 48 -5.19 1.81 7.87
N SER A 49 -5.67 1.50 6.66
CA SER A 49 -5.36 2.23 5.44
C SER A 49 -6.51 3.15 5.05
N THR A 50 -6.24 4.14 4.21
CA THR A 50 -7.27 4.97 3.58
C THR A 50 -8.02 4.15 2.53
N ALA A 51 -9.35 4.07 2.66
CA ALA A 51 -10.21 3.36 1.72
C ALA A 51 -10.06 3.90 0.29
N ASN A 52 -10.18 3.02 -0.70
CA ASN A 52 -10.15 3.34 -2.13
C ASN A 52 -8.85 4.02 -2.62
N LYS A 53 -7.76 3.94 -1.87
CA LYS A 53 -6.45 4.45 -2.30
C LYS A 53 -5.49 3.29 -2.57
N PRO A 54 -4.91 3.21 -3.78
CA PRO A 54 -3.92 2.18 -4.07
C PRO A 54 -2.64 2.41 -3.27
N CYS A 55 -1.91 1.33 -3.02
CA CYS A 55 -0.54 1.38 -2.53
C CYS A 55 0.41 2.02 -3.55
N ASP A 56 1.58 2.41 -3.08
CA ASP A 56 2.68 2.80 -3.95
C ASP A 56 3.17 1.61 -4.80
N ARG A 57 3.24 1.80 -6.11
CA ARG A 57 3.57 0.72 -7.06
C ARG A 57 5.02 0.23 -6.96
N LYS A 58 5.93 1.02 -6.39
CA LYS A 58 7.37 0.71 -6.28
C LYS A 58 7.73 0.10 -4.94
N THR A 59 7.22 0.69 -3.86
CA THR A 59 7.52 0.30 -2.47
C THR A 59 6.48 -0.65 -1.90
N GLY A 60 5.26 -0.63 -2.44
CA GLY A 60 4.11 -1.35 -1.90
C GLY A 60 3.59 -0.74 -0.60
N GLN A 61 3.99 0.48 -0.26
CA GLN A 61 3.51 1.19 0.93
C GLN A 61 2.06 1.60 0.73
N CYS A 62 1.21 1.17 1.66
CA CYS A 62 -0.19 1.57 1.71
C CYS A 62 -0.34 2.97 2.34
N PRO A 63 -1.35 3.75 1.92
CA PRO A 63 -1.66 5.03 2.53
C PRO A 63 -2.29 4.79 3.90
N CYS A 64 -1.51 4.97 4.96
CA CYS A 64 -1.94 4.69 6.34
C CYS A 64 -2.75 5.85 6.92
N LYS A 65 -3.75 5.50 7.76
CA LYS A 65 -4.45 6.46 8.61
C LYS A 65 -3.50 7.05 9.68
N PRO A 66 -3.81 8.22 10.26
CA PRO A 66 -3.00 8.81 11.32
C PRO A 66 -2.79 7.83 12.49
N GLY A 67 -1.55 7.75 12.99
CA GLY A 67 -1.21 6.84 14.09
C GLY A 67 -0.97 5.39 13.68
N VAL A 68 -1.17 5.02 12.41
CA VAL A 68 -0.97 3.67 11.86
C VAL A 68 0.34 3.62 11.08
N THR A 69 1.05 2.49 11.11
CA THR A 69 2.32 2.27 10.43
C THR A 69 2.47 0.84 9.90
N GLY A 70 3.59 0.56 9.24
CA GLY A 70 3.88 -0.65 8.50
C GLY A 70 3.52 -0.52 7.01
N GLN A 71 4.14 -1.36 6.17
CA GLN A 71 3.88 -1.38 4.73
C GLN A 71 2.39 -1.61 4.41
N ALA A 72 1.76 -2.48 5.19
CA ALA A 72 0.34 -2.83 5.09
C ALA A 72 -0.58 -2.00 6.00
N CYS A 73 -0.07 -1.00 6.75
CA CYS A 73 -0.85 -0.25 7.75
C CYS A 73 -1.54 -1.14 8.79
N ASN A 74 -0.85 -2.17 9.28
CA ASN A 74 -1.42 -3.23 10.13
C ASN A 74 -1.06 -3.08 11.63
N ARG A 75 -0.35 -2.02 12.02
CA ARG A 75 0.06 -1.78 13.41
C ARG A 75 0.01 -0.29 13.75
N CYS A 76 -0.15 0.03 15.03
CA CYS A 76 -0.05 1.42 15.47
C CYS A 76 1.42 1.87 15.57
N GLN A 77 1.65 3.16 15.39
CA GLN A 77 2.92 3.80 15.70
C GLN A 77 3.23 3.70 17.20
N GLU A 78 4.49 3.89 17.56
CA GLU A 78 4.89 3.95 18.97
C GLU A 78 4.17 5.09 19.70
N GLY A 79 3.69 4.82 20.92
CA GLY A 79 2.87 5.77 21.70
C GLY A 79 1.39 5.84 21.30
N TYR A 80 0.97 5.10 20.27
CA TYR A 80 -0.44 4.94 19.90
C TYR A 80 -0.99 3.60 20.41
N LYS A 81 -2.28 3.58 20.74
CA LYS A 81 -3.00 2.37 21.18
C LYS A 81 -4.11 2.02 20.19
N GLN A 82 -4.26 0.72 19.94
CA GLN A 82 -5.35 0.20 19.11
C GLN A 82 -6.69 0.41 19.83
N THR A 83 -7.67 0.91 19.10
CA THR A 83 -9.05 1.12 19.58
C THR A 83 -10.02 0.25 18.79
N ARG A 84 -11.28 0.21 19.23
CA ARG A 84 -12.37 -0.43 18.49
C ARG A 84 -13.01 0.47 17.43
N LEU A 85 -12.46 1.67 17.18
CA LEU A 85 -13.02 2.63 16.23
C LEU A 85 -12.44 2.40 14.85
N SER A 86 -13.30 2.15 13.84
CA SER A 86 -12.87 1.98 12.45
C SER A 86 -12.31 3.27 11.83
N GLU A 87 -12.83 4.42 12.24
CA GLU A 87 -12.41 5.72 11.70
C GLU A 87 -11.04 6.15 12.23
N GLN A 88 -10.76 5.88 13.52
CA GLN A 88 -9.51 6.21 14.21
C GLN A 88 -8.99 4.98 14.96
N PRO A 89 -8.40 3.99 14.25
CA PRO A 89 -8.01 2.73 14.85
C PRO A 89 -6.81 2.84 15.80
N CYS A 90 -6.02 3.91 15.67
CA CYS A 90 -4.87 4.18 16.52
C CYS A 90 -5.01 5.59 17.10
N ILE A 91 -5.09 5.70 18.44
CA ILE A 91 -5.10 6.99 19.14
C ILE A 91 -3.83 7.15 19.95
N LYS A 92 -3.24 8.36 19.94
CA LYS A 92 -2.09 8.66 20.78
C LYS A 92 -2.57 8.72 22.23
N GLY A 93 -1.90 7.98 23.11
CA GLY A 93 -2.15 8.16 24.54
C GLY A 93 -1.81 9.60 24.91
N ILE A 94 -2.76 10.34 25.45
CA ILE A 94 -2.47 11.60 26.14
C ILE A 94 -1.61 11.22 27.34
N CYS A 95 -0.29 11.36 27.19
CA CYS A 95 0.62 11.37 28.31
C CYS A 95 0.42 12.73 28.94
N PHE A 96 -0.50 12.82 29.92
CA PHE A 96 -0.52 13.96 30.82
C PHE A 96 0.81 13.93 31.54
N HIS A 97 1.76 14.74 31.07
CA HIS A 97 2.97 15.05 31.78
C HIS A 97 2.53 15.89 32.99
N PHE A 98 1.95 15.24 34.02
CA PHE A 98 1.91 15.80 35.36
C PHE A 98 3.37 15.88 35.79
N GLY A 99 4.02 16.97 35.40
CA GLY A 99 5.21 17.45 36.09
C GLY A 99 4.79 17.73 37.52
N VAL A 100 5.05 16.72 38.37
CA VAL A 100 5.42 16.98 39.76
C VAL A 100 6.59 17.94 39.81
#